data_AF-A0A7Y7XZV4-F1
#
_entry.id   AF-A0A7Y7XZV4-F1
#
_cell.length_a   1.000
_cell.length_b   1.000
_cell.length_c   1.000
_cell.angle_alpha   90.00
_cell.angle_beta   90.00
_cell.angle_gamma   90.00
#
_symmetry.space_group_name_H-M   'P 1'
#
loop_
_entity.id
_entity.type
_entity.pdbx_description
1 polymer ?
#
loop_
_entity_poly.entity_id
_entity_poly.type
_entity_poly.pdbx_seq_one_letter_code
_entity_poly.pdbx_strand_id
1 'polypeptide(L)'
;MLDYVNRVMSRVAPYVHHVRNEFKTSSGYTREEEDASARLRQFWADTDIPITEKLKELKLDLSDFNGNSTSNRELHAIGLALYQTGLLDMTGVILLGAIGSQYNAQGTQINRDTKLDAVTETKKQLSAVTEMVNGGYAVAKDMIPKQEFILTVLKGLQEYSKIQKNNNLIDITV
;
A
#
# COMPACT_ATOMS: atom_id res chain seq x y z
N MET A 1 8.92 -3.02 17.13
CA MET A 1 9.35 -1.81 16.40
C MET A 1 10.68 -2.01 15.69
N LEU A 2 11.79 -2.33 16.38
CA LEU A 2 13.06 -2.70 15.72
C LEU A 2 12.91 -3.80 14.66
N ASP A 3 12.07 -4.79 14.94
CA ASP A 3 11.77 -5.90 14.05
C ASP A 3 11.12 -5.47 12.72
N TYR A 4 10.27 -4.43 12.73
CA TYR A 4 9.69 -3.88 11.49
C TYR A 4 10.75 -3.18 10.63
N VAL A 5 11.55 -2.28 11.24
CA VAL A 5 12.61 -1.56 10.54
C VAL A 5 13.58 -2.57 9.90
N ASN A 6 14.00 -3.60 10.65
CA ASN A 6 14.89 -4.64 10.14
C ASN A 6 14.30 -5.39 8.94
N ARG A 7 13.01 -5.74 8.97
CA ARG A 7 12.33 -6.41 7.84
C ARG A 7 12.25 -5.52 6.60
N VAL A 8 11.90 -4.25 6.76
CA VAL A 8 11.83 -3.32 5.61
C VAL A 8 13.23 -3.13 5.04
N MET A 9 14.23 -2.92 5.88
CA MET A 9 15.60 -2.70 5.43
C MET A 9 16.17 -3.94 4.74
N SER A 10 15.95 -5.15 5.25
CA SER A 10 16.41 -6.37 4.55
C SER A 10 15.76 -6.53 3.18
N ARG A 11 14.51 -6.09 3.04
CA ARG A 11 13.75 -6.20 1.79
C ARG A 11 14.10 -5.12 0.77
N VAL A 12 14.30 -3.88 1.22
CA VAL A 12 14.34 -2.70 0.37
C VAL A 12 15.76 -2.16 0.15
N ALA A 13 16.69 -2.38 1.08
CA ALA A 13 18.07 -1.87 0.97
C ALA A 13 18.86 -2.31 -0.28
N PRO A 14 18.61 -3.49 -0.89
CA PRO A 14 19.24 -3.86 -2.17
C PRO A 14 18.85 -2.96 -3.34
N TYR A 15 17.72 -2.25 -3.22
CA TYR A 15 17.13 -1.46 -4.31
C TYR A 15 17.19 0.05 -4.05
N VAL A 16 16.94 0.47 -2.82
CA VAL A 16 16.88 1.89 -2.45
C VAL A 16 18.03 2.21 -1.51
N HIS A 17 19.13 2.71 -2.05
CA HIS A 17 20.29 3.16 -1.27
C HIS A 17 20.10 4.56 -0.69
N HIS A 18 19.46 5.46 -1.45
CA HIS A 18 19.16 6.83 -1.03
C HIS A 18 17.69 7.17 -1.30
N VAL A 19 17.07 7.81 -0.30
CA VAL A 19 15.66 8.22 -0.36
C VAL A 19 15.53 9.60 -1.00
N ARG A 20 14.75 9.70 -2.08
CA ARG A 20 14.41 10.98 -2.71
C ARG A 20 13.47 11.79 -1.82
N ASN A 21 13.58 13.12 -1.89
CA ASN A 21 12.88 14.00 -0.96
C ASN A 21 11.35 13.92 -1.06
N GLU A 22 10.80 13.59 -2.24
CA GLU A 22 9.35 13.47 -2.41
C GLU A 22 8.72 12.33 -1.58
N PHE A 23 9.49 11.32 -1.17
CA PHE A 23 8.98 10.20 -0.37
C PHE A 23 9.09 10.42 1.14
N LYS A 24 9.73 11.51 1.58
CA LYS A 24 9.94 11.79 3.00
C LYS A 24 8.71 12.45 3.60
N THR A 25 8.38 12.06 4.83
CA THR A 25 7.26 12.62 5.62
C THR A 25 7.74 12.96 7.02
N SER A 26 6.93 13.71 7.78
CA SER A 26 7.16 14.01 9.18
C SER A 26 5.96 13.55 10.02
N SER A 27 5.77 12.23 10.15
CA SER A 27 4.59 11.61 10.77
C SER A 27 4.65 11.50 12.31
N GLY A 28 5.70 12.03 12.94
CA GLY A 28 5.94 11.82 14.38
C GLY A 28 6.50 10.44 14.73
N TYR A 29 6.88 9.63 13.74
CA TYR A 29 7.65 8.41 13.96
C TYR A 29 9.11 8.71 14.35
N THR A 30 9.82 7.69 14.83
CA THR A 30 11.28 7.79 15.00
C THR A 30 11.97 8.01 13.66
N ARG A 31 13.21 8.53 13.69
CA ARG A 31 13.96 8.81 12.46
C ARG A 31 14.18 7.54 11.64
N GLU A 32 14.45 6.42 12.30
CA GLU A 32 14.65 5.12 11.66
C GLU A 32 13.37 4.60 10.99
N GLU A 33 12.21 4.80 11.62
CA GLU A 33 10.92 4.42 11.06
C GLU A 33 10.54 5.29 9.85
N GLU A 34 10.75 6.61 9.92
CA GLU A 34 10.52 7.48 8.77
C GLU A 34 11.45 7.12 7.59
N ASP A 35 12.72 6.77 7.85
CA ASP A 35 13.64 6.34 6.79
C ASP A 35 13.18 5.01 6.16
N ALA A 36 12.81 4.03 6.98
CA ALA A 36 12.29 2.76 6.49
C ALA A 36 11.00 2.94 5.66
N SER A 37 10.03 3.70 6.18
CA SER A 37 8.79 4.02 5.47
C SER A 37 9.05 4.76 4.16
N ALA A 38 9.95 5.75 4.15
CA ALA A 38 10.24 6.51 2.94
C ALA A 38 10.95 5.66 1.87
N ARG A 39 11.88 4.78 2.27
CA ARG A 39 12.47 3.77 1.36
C ARG A 39 11.42 2.86 0.78
N LEU A 40 10.48 2.41 1.59
CA LEU A 40 9.41 1.53 1.15
C LEU A 40 8.47 2.19 0.14
N ARG A 41 8.10 3.46 0.35
CA ARG A 41 7.33 4.25 -0.62
C ARG A 41 8.07 4.37 -1.94
N GLN A 42 9.36 4.71 -1.89
CA GLN A 42 10.20 4.80 -3.08
C GLN A 42 10.32 3.45 -3.79
N PHE A 43 10.58 2.36 -3.07
CA PHE A 43 10.64 1.00 -3.61
C PHE A 43 9.39 0.64 -4.40
N TRP A 44 8.22 0.97 -3.86
CA TRP A 44 6.96 0.74 -4.56
C TRP A 44 6.80 1.65 -5.78
N ALA A 45 7.24 2.91 -5.70
CA ALA A 45 7.14 3.88 -6.80
C ALA A 45 8.15 3.66 -7.94
N ASP A 46 9.32 3.10 -7.66
CA ASP A 46 10.41 2.89 -8.62
C ASP A 46 10.00 1.84 -9.67
N THR A 47 9.80 2.25 -10.92
CA THR A 47 9.23 1.42 -12.00
C THR A 47 10.25 0.52 -12.69
N ASP A 48 11.53 0.73 -12.44
CA ASP A 48 12.65 -0.11 -12.90
C ASP A 48 12.73 -1.44 -12.15
N ILE A 49 12.08 -1.56 -10.98
CA ILE A 49 11.96 -2.80 -10.23
C ILE A 49 10.64 -3.48 -10.64
N PRO A 50 10.66 -4.66 -11.30
CA PRO A 50 9.45 -5.36 -11.70
C PRO A 50 8.60 -5.77 -10.50
N ILE A 51 7.26 -5.79 -10.66
CA ILE A 51 6.36 -6.18 -9.57
C ILE A 51 6.60 -7.61 -9.07
N THR A 52 7.02 -8.52 -9.97
CA THR A 52 7.39 -9.90 -9.64
C THR A 52 8.60 -9.97 -8.72
N GLU A 53 9.55 -9.06 -8.85
CA GLU A 53 10.68 -8.94 -7.93
C GLU A 53 10.24 -8.26 -6.63
N LYS A 54 9.41 -7.20 -6.70
CA LYS A 54 8.87 -6.53 -5.51
C LYS A 54 8.11 -7.47 -4.59
N LEU A 55 7.32 -8.37 -5.16
CA LEU A 55 6.48 -9.33 -4.44
C LEU A 55 7.06 -10.74 -4.39
N LYS A 56 8.33 -10.92 -4.79
CA LYS A 56 9.04 -12.20 -4.68
C LYS A 56 9.00 -12.72 -3.25
N GLU A 57 8.78 -14.01 -3.05
CA GLU A 57 8.66 -14.61 -1.69
C GLU A 57 7.41 -14.19 -0.90
N LEU A 58 6.53 -13.34 -1.43
CA LEU A 58 5.21 -13.15 -0.85
C LEU A 58 4.40 -14.44 -1.03
N LYS A 59 4.23 -15.20 0.05
CA LYS A 59 3.44 -16.44 0.09
C LYS A 59 1.95 -16.15 0.28
N LEU A 60 1.42 -15.22 -0.51
CA LEU A 60 0.01 -14.86 -0.52
C LEU A 60 -0.56 -15.17 -1.91
N ASP A 61 -1.64 -15.93 -1.93
CA ASP A 61 -2.42 -16.10 -3.15
C ASP A 61 -3.26 -14.84 -3.39
N LEU A 62 -2.99 -14.18 -4.50
CA LEU A 62 -3.67 -12.98 -4.97
C LEU A 62 -4.36 -13.24 -6.32
N SER A 63 -4.48 -14.49 -6.79
CA SER A 63 -5.03 -14.78 -8.14
C SER A 63 -6.46 -14.26 -8.33
N ASP A 64 -7.22 -14.19 -7.23
CA ASP A 64 -8.60 -13.68 -7.20
C ASP A 64 -8.71 -12.22 -6.75
N PHE A 65 -7.59 -11.58 -6.40
CA PHE A 65 -7.59 -10.18 -6.00
C PHE A 65 -8.02 -9.27 -7.16
N ASN A 66 -9.05 -8.46 -6.94
CA ASN A 66 -9.48 -7.43 -7.86
C ASN A 66 -9.60 -6.09 -7.14
N GLY A 67 -8.64 -5.18 -7.38
CA GLY A 67 -8.66 -3.84 -6.80
C GLY A 67 -9.89 -3.00 -7.14
N ASN A 68 -10.64 -3.35 -8.20
CA ASN A 68 -11.89 -2.69 -8.57
C ASN A 68 -13.14 -3.33 -7.92
N SER A 69 -12.97 -4.43 -7.18
CA SER A 69 -14.05 -5.17 -6.52
C SER A 69 -13.52 -5.93 -5.31
N THR A 70 -13.21 -5.20 -4.24
CA THR A 70 -12.67 -5.74 -2.99
C THR A 70 -13.30 -5.06 -1.78
N SER A 71 -13.21 -5.67 -0.60
CA SER A 71 -13.72 -5.15 0.66
C SER A 71 -12.60 -4.63 1.56
N ASN A 72 -12.94 -3.76 2.51
CA ASN A 72 -12.01 -3.30 3.54
C ASN A 72 -11.41 -4.46 4.36
N ARG A 73 -12.19 -5.52 4.62
CA ARG A 73 -11.68 -6.72 5.30
C ARG A 73 -10.55 -7.39 4.50
N GLU A 74 -10.74 -7.61 3.20
CA GLU A 74 -9.72 -8.21 2.33
C GLU A 74 -8.49 -7.31 2.23
N LEU A 75 -8.69 -6.01 2.01
CA LEU A 75 -7.61 -5.02 1.96
C LEU A 75 -6.78 -4.98 3.24
N HIS A 76 -7.43 -5.03 4.39
CA HIS A 76 -6.74 -5.06 5.68
C HIS A 76 -5.94 -6.37 5.87
N ALA A 77 -6.51 -7.51 5.48
CA ALA A 77 -5.82 -8.80 5.56
C ALA A 77 -4.57 -8.84 4.66
N ILE A 78 -4.69 -8.36 3.42
CA ILE A 78 -3.56 -8.19 2.49
C ILE A 78 -2.52 -7.24 3.09
N GLY A 79 -2.97 -6.12 3.66
CA GLY A 79 -2.09 -5.15 4.32
C GLY A 79 -1.26 -5.78 5.44
N LEU A 80 -1.89 -6.59 6.30
CA LEU A 80 -1.18 -7.31 7.37
C LEU A 80 -0.14 -8.28 6.83
N ALA A 81 -0.45 -9.02 5.75
CA ALA A 81 0.52 -9.92 5.11
C ALA A 81 1.72 -9.16 4.51
N LEU A 82 1.48 -7.99 3.89
CA LEU A 82 2.55 -7.14 3.40
C LEU A 82 3.38 -6.54 4.54
N TYR A 83 2.76 -6.17 5.66
CA TYR A 83 3.47 -5.68 6.84
C TYR A 83 4.39 -6.74 7.47
N GLN A 84 3.91 -7.99 7.54
CA GLN A 84 4.69 -9.13 8.04
C GLN A 84 5.92 -9.43 7.18
N THR A 85 5.90 -9.06 5.90
CA THR A 85 7.00 -9.28 4.95
C THR A 85 7.87 -8.04 4.73
N GLY A 86 7.61 -6.93 5.44
CA GLY A 86 8.35 -5.68 5.26
C GLY A 86 8.03 -4.94 3.94
N LEU A 87 6.90 -5.28 3.31
CA LEU A 87 6.41 -4.67 2.07
C LEU A 87 5.33 -3.61 2.30
N LEU A 88 4.89 -3.42 3.55
CA LEU A 88 4.00 -2.34 3.96
C LEU A 88 4.38 -1.85 5.37
N ASP A 89 4.18 -0.57 5.66
CA ASP A 89 4.29 -0.01 7.01
C ASP A 89 2.92 -0.02 7.72
N MET A 90 2.89 0.17 9.04
CA MET A 90 1.61 0.09 9.78
C MET A 90 0.63 1.20 9.37
N THR A 91 1.13 2.39 9.01
CA THR A 91 0.30 3.45 8.43
C THR A 91 -0.36 2.96 7.14
N GLY A 92 0.37 2.25 6.30
CA GLY A 92 -0.11 1.68 5.06
C GLY A 92 -1.17 0.61 5.29
N VAL A 93 -1.01 -0.25 6.31
CA VAL A 93 -2.05 -1.22 6.70
C VAL A 93 -3.36 -0.52 7.06
N ILE A 94 -3.27 0.56 7.84
CA ILE A 94 -4.43 1.34 8.26
C ILE A 94 -5.08 2.01 7.05
N LEU A 95 -4.31 2.70 6.21
CA LEU A 95 -4.83 3.41 5.06
C LEU A 95 -5.45 2.46 4.04
N LEU A 96 -4.79 1.34 3.73
CA LEU A 96 -5.29 0.32 2.81
C LEU A 96 -6.61 -0.28 3.32
N GLY A 97 -6.68 -0.63 4.61
CA GLY A 97 -7.90 -1.15 5.23
C GLY A 97 -9.01 -0.11 5.41
N ALA A 98 -8.71 1.19 5.31
CA ALA A 98 -9.66 2.29 5.50
C ALA A 98 -10.20 2.91 4.20
N ILE A 99 -9.80 2.40 3.03
CA ILE A 99 -10.25 2.93 1.74
C ILE A 99 -11.77 2.91 1.65
N GLY A 100 -12.40 4.06 1.41
CA GLY A 100 -13.85 4.16 1.30
C GLY A 100 -14.64 3.74 2.55
N SER A 101 -14.00 3.63 3.72
CA SER A 101 -14.69 3.24 4.96
C SER A 101 -15.80 4.21 5.33
N GLN A 102 -16.93 3.66 5.75
CA GLN A 102 -18.08 4.38 6.28
C GLN A 102 -18.34 3.91 7.70
N TYR A 103 -18.63 4.86 8.59
CA TYR A 103 -18.83 4.61 10.01
C TYR A 103 -20.23 5.09 10.44
N ASN A 104 -20.87 4.37 11.35
CA ASN A 104 -22.07 4.85 12.01
C ASN A 104 -21.72 5.90 13.09
N ALA A 105 -22.74 6.46 13.73
CA ALA A 105 -22.59 7.48 14.78
C ALA A 105 -21.79 7.00 16.01
N GLN A 106 -21.63 5.68 16.20
CA GLN A 106 -20.87 5.07 17.28
C GLN A 106 -19.40 4.80 16.87
N GLY A 107 -19.00 5.15 15.65
CA GLY A 107 -17.65 4.89 15.14
C GLY A 107 -17.43 3.45 14.67
N THR A 108 -18.48 2.64 14.52
CA THR A 108 -18.38 1.28 13.98
C THR A 108 -18.43 1.33 12.46
N GLN A 109 -17.47 0.67 11.80
CA GLN A 109 -17.48 0.57 10.34
C GLN A 109 -18.66 -0.27 9.86
N ILE A 110 -19.49 0.29 8.98
CA ILE A 110 -20.73 -0.34 8.50
C ILE A 110 -20.59 -1.01 7.13
N ASN A 111 -19.55 -0.69 6.37
CA ASN A 111 -19.32 -1.20 5.01
C ASN A 111 -18.10 -2.13 4.90
N ARG A 112 -17.66 -2.71 6.02
CA ARG A 112 -16.41 -3.48 6.10
C ARG A 112 -16.31 -4.63 5.07
N ASP A 113 -17.45 -5.24 4.74
CA ASP A 113 -17.57 -6.38 3.82
C ASP A 113 -18.18 -6.00 2.47
N THR A 114 -18.52 -4.73 2.29
CA THR A 114 -19.06 -4.23 1.03
C THR A 114 -17.94 -4.10 0.01
N LYS A 115 -18.13 -4.69 -1.17
CA LYS A 115 -17.16 -4.53 -2.27
C LYS A 115 -17.19 -3.10 -2.80
N LEU A 116 -16.01 -2.56 -3.04
CA LEU A 116 -15.78 -1.24 -3.59
C LEU A 116 -14.67 -1.28 -4.65
N ASP A 117 -14.59 -0.22 -5.44
CA ASP A 117 -13.46 0.03 -6.33
C ASP A 117 -12.38 0.80 -5.55
N ALA A 118 -11.43 0.06 -4.98
CA ALA A 118 -10.40 0.60 -4.12
C ALA A 118 -9.48 1.56 -4.87
N VAL A 119 -9.20 1.27 -6.14
CA VAL A 119 -8.38 2.14 -7.00
C VAL A 119 -9.07 3.49 -7.21
N THR A 120 -10.36 3.48 -7.51
CA THR A 120 -11.15 4.71 -7.69
C THR A 120 -11.29 5.47 -6.37
N GLU A 121 -11.56 4.80 -5.26
CA GLU A 121 -11.69 5.45 -3.95
C GLU A 121 -10.37 6.06 -3.47
N THR A 122 -9.23 5.38 -3.62
CA THR A 122 -7.91 5.96 -3.30
C THR A 122 -7.60 7.17 -4.17
N LYS A 123 -7.94 7.16 -5.47
CA LYS A 123 -7.78 8.35 -6.32
C LYS A 123 -8.62 9.53 -5.84
N LYS A 124 -9.88 9.30 -5.43
CA LYS A 124 -10.73 10.35 -4.84
C LYS A 124 -10.11 10.91 -3.57
N GLN A 125 -9.61 10.06 -2.68
CA GLN A 125 -8.94 10.47 -1.45
C GLN A 125 -7.68 11.31 -1.75
N LEU A 126 -6.87 10.91 -2.73
CA LEU A 126 -5.70 11.66 -3.17
C LEU A 126 -6.08 13.04 -3.74
N SER A 127 -7.12 13.12 -4.57
CA SER A 127 -7.62 14.41 -5.08
C SER A 127 -8.09 15.32 -3.95
N ALA A 128 -8.87 14.80 -3.00
CA ALA A 128 -9.34 15.59 -1.86
C ALA A 128 -8.18 16.12 -1.00
N VAL A 129 -7.16 15.29 -0.72
CA VAL A 129 -5.95 15.73 0.00
C VAL A 129 -5.20 16.81 -0.78
N THR A 130 -5.09 16.66 -2.10
CA THR A 130 -4.43 17.65 -2.98
C THR A 130 -5.17 18.99 -2.97
N GLU A 131 -6.50 18.96 -3.03
CA GLU A 131 -7.34 20.16 -2.92
C GLU A 131 -7.17 20.86 -1.57
N MET A 132 -7.10 20.11 -0.46
CA MET A 132 -6.81 20.67 0.86
C MET A 132 -5.45 21.38 0.90
N VAL A 133 -4.41 20.76 0.34
CA VAL A 133 -3.06 21.37 0.28
C VAL A 133 -3.09 22.65 -0.56
N ASN A 134 -3.75 22.63 -1.72
CA ASN A 134 -3.91 23.81 -2.57
C ASN A 134 -4.74 24.92 -1.90
N GLY A 135 -5.67 24.54 -1.03
CA GLY A 135 -6.45 25.44 -0.17
C GLY A 135 -5.69 25.99 1.05
N GLY A 136 -4.40 25.67 1.21
CA GLY A 136 -3.54 26.21 2.27
C GLY A 136 -3.45 25.35 3.54
N TYR A 137 -4.07 24.17 3.56
CA TYR A 137 -3.97 23.24 4.70
C TYR A 137 -2.66 22.46 4.64
N ALA A 138 -1.55 23.12 5.02
CA ALA A 138 -0.19 22.55 4.95
C ALA A 138 -0.04 21.23 5.72
N VAL A 139 -0.85 21.01 6.77
CA VAL A 139 -0.86 19.74 7.54
C VAL A 139 -1.25 18.52 6.69
N ALA A 140 -1.97 18.71 5.58
CA ALA A 140 -2.36 17.64 4.67
C ALA A 140 -1.23 17.20 3.71
N LYS A 141 -0.13 17.96 3.63
CA LYS A 141 0.97 17.69 2.68
C LYS A 141 1.58 16.30 2.87
N ASP A 142 1.73 15.87 4.11
CA ASP A 142 2.30 14.56 4.45
C ASP A 142 1.38 13.38 4.07
N MET A 143 0.10 13.64 3.76
CA MET A 143 -0.83 12.61 3.30
C MET A 143 -0.70 12.31 1.80
N ILE A 144 -0.21 13.25 0.98
CA ILE A 144 -0.02 13.03 -0.46
C ILE A 144 0.87 11.81 -0.73
N PRO A 145 2.13 11.76 -0.25
CA PRO A 145 3.02 10.61 -0.52
C PRO A 145 2.48 9.31 0.08
N LYS A 146 1.66 9.38 1.15
CA LYS A 146 1.03 8.20 1.76
C LYS A 146 -0.11 7.66 0.90
N GLN A 147 -0.93 8.53 0.31
CA GLN A 147 -2.01 8.13 -0.60
C GLN A 147 -1.46 7.62 -1.94
N GLU A 148 -0.42 8.26 -2.48
CA GLU A 148 0.29 7.78 -3.67
C GLU A 148 0.92 6.41 -3.45
N PHE A 149 1.48 6.19 -2.26
CA PHE A 149 2.01 4.90 -1.86
C PHE A 149 0.94 3.81 -1.86
N ILE A 150 -0.21 4.04 -1.23
CA ILE A 150 -1.34 3.08 -1.23
C ILE A 150 -1.83 2.80 -2.65
N LEU A 151 -1.97 3.83 -3.48
CA LEU A 151 -2.39 3.67 -4.86
C LEU A 151 -1.41 2.79 -5.66
N THR A 152 -0.11 2.97 -5.41
CA THR A 152 0.95 2.19 -6.07
C THR A 152 0.94 0.73 -5.60
N VAL A 153 0.77 0.50 -4.29
CA VAL A 153 0.59 -0.85 -3.73
C VAL A 153 -0.60 -1.56 -4.37
N LEU A 154 -1.78 -0.92 -4.41
CA LEU A 154 -2.99 -1.50 -5.02
C LEU A 154 -2.77 -1.90 -6.48
N LYS A 155 -2.17 -1.01 -7.28
CA LYS A 155 -1.89 -1.28 -8.68
C LYS A 155 -0.93 -2.45 -8.85
N GLY A 156 0.13 -2.51 -8.05
CA GLY A 156 1.08 -3.61 -8.10
C GLY A 156 0.46 -4.94 -7.67
N LEU A 157 -0.37 -4.96 -6.62
CA LEU A 157 -1.11 -6.16 -6.22
C LEU A 157 -2.04 -6.65 -7.35
N GLN A 158 -2.72 -5.71 -8.03
CA GLN A 158 -3.60 -6.04 -9.16
C GLN A 158 -2.83 -6.51 -10.40
N GLU A 159 -1.62 -5.99 -10.64
CA GLU A 159 -0.74 -6.49 -11.69
C GLU A 159 -0.25 -7.91 -11.38
N TYR A 160 0.21 -8.14 -10.15
CA TYR A 160 0.70 -9.45 -9.71
C TYR A 160 -0.39 -10.51 -9.68
N SER A 161 -1.62 -10.15 -9.28
CA SER A 161 -2.80 -11.01 -9.39
C SER A 161 -3.00 -11.54 -10.81
N LYS A 162 -2.89 -10.67 -11.82
CA LYS A 162 -3.01 -11.06 -13.24
C LYS A 162 -1.90 -12.04 -13.65
N ILE A 163 -0.69 -11.83 -13.16
CA ILE A 163 0.46 -12.73 -13.42
C ILE A 163 0.20 -14.10 -12.80
N GLN A 164 -0.20 -14.17 -11.53
CA GLN A 164 -0.54 -15.44 -10.86
C GLN A 164 -1.68 -16.17 -11.58
N LYS A 165 -2.74 -15.45 -11.95
CA LYS A 165 -3.86 -16.02 -12.70
C LYS A 165 -3.42 -16.61 -14.04
N ASN A 166 -2.55 -15.92 -14.78
CA ASN A 166 -2.04 -16.43 -16.05
C ASN A 166 -1.14 -17.66 -15.87
N ASN A 167 -0.29 -17.69 -14.85
CA ASN A 167 0.56 -18.86 -14.55
C ASN A 167 -0.30 -20.08 -14.16
N ASN A 168 -1.30 -19.88 -13.30
CA ASN A 168 -2.23 -20.95 -12.90
C ASN A 168 -3.02 -21.52 -14.08
N LEU A 169 -3.31 -20.71 -15.11
CA LEU A 169 -3.98 -21.17 -16.34
C LEU A 169 -3.04 -21.98 -17.25
N ILE A 170 -1.74 -21.70 -17.24
CA ILE A 170 -0.73 -22.43 -18.03
C ILE A 170 -0.46 -23.80 -17.39
N ASP A 171 -0.53 -23.92 -16.07
CA ASP A 171 -0.34 -25.17 -15.32
C ASP A 171 -1.47 -26.22 -15.51
N ILE A 172 -2.55 -25.90 -16.25
CA ILE A 172 -3.68 -26.84 -16.53
C ILE A 172 -3.40 -27.70 -17.80
N THR A 173 -2.15 -27.77 -18.27
CA THR A 173 -1.78 -28.57 -19.44
C THR A 173 -0.74 -29.66 -19.11
N VAL A 174 -1.09 -30.65 -18.28
CA VAL A 174 -0.52 -32.03 -18.31
C VAL A 174 -1.55 -33.03 -17.78
#